data_AF-A0A529SEH0-F1
#
_entry.id   AF-A0A529SEH0-F1
#
_cell.length_a   1.000
_cell.length_b   1.000
_cell.length_c   1.000
_cell.angle_alpha   90.00
_cell.angle_beta   90.00
_cell.angle_gamma   90.00
#
_symmetry.space_group_name_H-M   'P 1'
#
loop_
_entity.id
_entity.type
_entity.pdbx_description
1 polymer ?
#
loop_
_entity_poly.entity_id
_entity_poly.type
_entity_poly.pdbx_seq_one_letter_code
_entity_poly.pdbx_strand_id
1 'polypeptide(L)'
;MAEKTVSAEAGTLTTLRNLWPYMWPAERADLRARVTWATLLLVVAKLTLVAGPYFFKWATDALAHASKAPPPLPAFLLAPVALVIAY
;
A
#
# COMPACT_ATOMS: atom_id res chain seq x y z
N MET A 1 11.19 25.65 -35.98
CA MET A 1 11.79 24.73 -35.00
C MET A 1 10.66 24.20 -34.14
N ALA A 2 10.55 22.89 -33.94
CA ALA A 2 9.49 22.31 -33.11
C ALA A 2 9.70 22.73 -31.65
N GLU A 3 8.69 23.35 -31.04
CA GLU A 3 8.71 23.78 -29.66
C GLU A 3 8.85 22.55 -28.75
N LYS A 4 10.00 22.44 -28.09
CA LYS A 4 10.34 21.29 -27.25
C LYS A 4 9.67 21.49 -25.89
N THR A 5 8.49 20.93 -25.69
CA THR A 5 7.62 21.12 -24.50
C THR A 5 8.16 20.52 -23.18
N VAL A 6 9.38 19.96 -23.20
CA VAL A 6 10.05 19.44 -22.01
C VAL A 6 11.49 19.95 -22.02
N SER A 7 11.75 20.98 -21.21
CA SER A 7 13.09 21.45 -20.88
C SER A 7 13.66 20.61 -19.73
N ALA A 8 14.95 20.27 -19.78
CA ALA A 8 15.62 19.53 -18.70
C ALA A 8 15.68 20.31 -17.36
N GLU A 9 15.46 21.63 -17.42
CA GLU A 9 15.33 22.52 -16.26
C GLU A 9 13.90 22.60 -15.69
N ALA A 10 12.91 21.99 -16.35
CA ALA A 10 11.55 21.95 -15.83
C ALA A 10 11.46 20.97 -14.64
N GLY A 11 10.95 21.45 -13.50
CA GLY A 11 10.79 20.63 -12.30
C GLY A 11 9.93 19.37 -12.54
N THR A 12 10.21 18.29 -11.80
CA THR A 12 9.56 16.97 -11.92
C THR A 12 8.03 17.04 -11.92
N LEU A 13 7.46 17.95 -11.14
CA LEU A 13 6.00 18.18 -11.07
C LEU A 13 5.42 18.72 -12.40
N THR A 14 6.16 19.58 -13.09
CA THR A 14 5.75 20.12 -14.41
C THR A 14 5.76 19.02 -15.46
N THR A 15 6.77 18.15 -15.43
CA THR A 15 6.86 16.98 -16.32
C THR A 15 5.72 15.99 -16.07
N LEU A 16 5.43 15.67 -14.81
CA LEU A 16 4.29 14.82 -14.45
C LEU A 16 2.96 15.41 -14.94
N ARG A 17 2.77 16.72 -14.78
CA ARG A 17 1.56 17.41 -15.23
C ARG A 17 1.43 17.40 -16.76
N ASN A 18 2.53 17.51 -17.49
CA ASN A 18 2.54 17.41 -18.95
C ASN A 18 2.29 15.99 -19.46
N LEU A 19 2.67 14.97 -18.68
CA LEU A 19 2.42 13.55 -19.00
C LEU A 19 1.00 13.09 -18.63
N TRP A 20 0.35 13.77 -17.69
CA TRP A 20 -0.99 13.43 -17.19
C TRP A 20 -2.05 13.23 -18.30
N PRO A 21 -2.17 14.11 -19.32
CA PRO A 21 -3.15 13.95 -20.39
C PRO A 21 -2.93 12.67 -21.22
N TYR A 22 -1.70 12.17 -21.29
CA TYR A 22 -1.37 10.92 -21.98
C TYR A 22 -1.75 9.69 -21.16
N MET A 23 -1.73 9.78 -19.82
CA MET A 23 -2.21 8.71 -18.93
C MET A 23 -3.74 8.61 -18.92
N TRP A 24 -4.44 9.73 -19.10
CA TRP A 24 -5.91 9.80 -19.15
C TRP A 24 -6.41 10.44 -20.46
N PRO A 25 -6.29 9.74 -21.61
CA PRO A 25 -6.72 10.29 -22.89
C PRO A 25 -8.25 10.28 -23.02
N ALA A 26 -8.84 11.45 -23.28
CA ALA A 26 -10.29 11.61 -23.41
C ALA A 26 -10.88 11.00 -24.70
N GLU A 27 -10.07 10.92 -25.77
CA GLU A 27 -10.52 10.44 -27.08
C GLU A 27 -10.64 8.91 -27.17
N ARG A 28 -9.98 8.14 -26.29
CA ARG A 28 -10.02 6.67 -26.30
C ARG A 28 -10.70 6.12 -25.05
N ALA A 29 -12.00 5.86 -25.18
CA ALA A 29 -12.83 5.34 -24.08
C ALA A 29 -12.31 4.00 -23.49
N ASP A 30 -11.72 3.11 -24.32
CA ASP A 30 -11.13 1.85 -23.86
C ASP A 30 -9.96 2.07 -22.88
N LEU A 31 -9.02 2.96 -23.23
CA LEU A 31 -7.89 3.27 -22.35
C LEU A 31 -8.36 3.86 -21.02
N ARG A 32 -9.34 4.77 -21.06
CA ARG A 32 -9.93 5.36 -19.85
C ARG A 32 -10.60 4.30 -18.96
N ALA A 33 -11.29 3.33 -19.54
CA ALA A 33 -11.90 2.24 -18.79
C ALA A 33 -10.85 1.39 -18.08
N ARG A 34 -9.75 1.05 -18.75
CA ARG A 34 -8.64 0.29 -18.15
C ARG A 34 -7.98 1.02 -16.99
N VAL A 35 -7.72 2.32 -17.13
CA VAL A 35 -7.15 3.13 -16.04
C VAL A 35 -8.11 3.17 -14.85
N THR A 36 -9.40 3.35 -15.10
CA THR A 36 -10.43 3.32 -14.06
C THR A 36 -10.43 1.99 -13.31
N TRP A 37 -10.42 0.87 -14.03
CA TRP A 37 -10.33 -0.47 -13.43
C TRP A 37 -9.02 -0.67 -12.66
N ALA A 38 -7.89 -0.21 -13.19
CA ALA A 38 -6.61 -0.28 -12.50
C ALA A 38 -6.64 0.50 -11.17
N THR A 39 -7.20 1.72 -11.17
CA THR A 39 -7.35 2.51 -9.95
C THR A 39 -8.28 1.83 -8.94
N LEU A 40 -9.40 1.28 -9.38
CA LEU A 40 -10.32 0.54 -8.50
C LEU A 40 -9.63 -0.69 -7.88
N LEU A 41 -8.91 -1.48 -8.68
CA LEU A 41 -8.17 -2.64 -8.19
C LEU A 41 -7.05 -2.24 -7.23
N LEU A 42 -6.38 -1.10 -7.45
CA LEU A 42 -5.38 -0.59 -6.51
C LEU A 42 -5.99 -0.23 -5.15
N VAL A 43 -7.18 0.37 -5.15
CA VAL A 43 -7.91 0.66 -3.89
C VAL A 43 -8.27 -0.65 -3.19
N VAL A 44 -8.83 -1.63 -3.91
CA VAL A 44 -9.14 -2.96 -3.34
C VAL A 44 -7.88 -3.63 -2.79
N ALA A 45 -6.76 -3.58 -3.51
CA ALA A 45 -5.49 -4.14 -3.05
C ALA A 45 -5.04 -3.49 -1.74
N LYS A 46 -5.13 -2.16 -1.62
CA LYS A 46 -4.80 -1.44 -0.37
C LYS A 46 -5.72 -1.85 0.78
N LEU A 47 -7.01 -2.04 0.54
CA LEU A 47 -7.94 -2.53 1.55
C LEU A 47 -7.58 -3.94 2.01
N THR A 48 -7.25 -4.86 1.10
CA THR A 48 -6.80 -6.21 1.44
C THR A 48 -5.51 -6.21 2.25
N LEU A 49 -4.54 -5.36 1.88
CA LEU A 49 -3.28 -5.17 2.60
C LEU A 49 -3.50 -4.75 4.06
N VAL A 50 -4.47 -3.88 4.32
CA VAL A 50 -4.83 -3.46 5.69
C VAL A 50 -5.70 -4.53 6.37
N ALA A 51 -6.61 -5.18 5.66
CA ALA A 51 -7.49 -6.20 6.23
C ALA A 51 -6.72 -7.41 6.78
N GLY A 52 -5.62 -7.83 6.13
CA GLY A 52 -4.77 -8.95 6.54
C GLY A 52 -4.35 -8.91 8.03
N PRO A 53 -3.59 -7.89 8.49
CA PRO A 53 -3.18 -7.79 9.89
C PRO A 53 -4.36 -7.64 10.87
N TYR A 54 -5.45 -6.96 10.48
CA TYR A 54 -6.64 -6.85 11.33
C TYR A 54 -7.34 -8.21 11.52
N PHE A 55 -7.37 -9.04 10.48
CA PHE A 55 -7.90 -10.40 10.59
C PHE A 55 -7.05 -11.25 11.55
N PHE A 56 -5.72 -11.17 11.45
CA PHE A 56 -4.81 -11.82 12.41
C PHE A 56 -5.04 -11.34 13.85
N LYS A 57 -5.21 -10.02 14.03
CA LYS A 57 -5.56 -9.44 15.33
C LYS A 57 -6.83 -10.08 15.89
N TRP A 58 -7.93 -10.07 15.14
CA TRP A 58 -9.20 -10.62 15.61
C TRP A 58 -9.13 -12.12 15.92
N ALA A 59 -8.41 -12.89 15.11
CA ALA A 59 -8.18 -14.31 15.37
C ALA A 59 -7.41 -14.53 16.69
N THR A 60 -6.39 -13.70 16.94
CA THR A 60 -5.57 -13.78 18.15
C THR A 60 -6.33 -13.31 19.37
N ASP A 61 -7.11 -12.23 19.24
CA ASP A 61 -7.99 -11.72 20.29
C ASP A 61 -9.01 -12.81 20.69
N ALA A 62 -9.69 -13.44 19.73
CA ALA A 62 -10.66 -14.50 20.02
C ALA A 62 -10.04 -15.69 20.77
N LEU A 63 -8.80 -16.06 20.43
CA LEU A 63 -8.06 -17.12 21.12
C LEU A 63 -7.61 -16.68 22.52
N ALA A 64 -7.13 -15.45 22.68
CA ALA A 64 -6.64 -14.91 23.94
C ALA A 64 -7.76 -14.68 24.97
N HIS A 65 -8.98 -14.33 24.52
CA HIS A 65 -10.13 -14.21 25.41
C HIS A 65 -10.54 -15.56 26.04
N ALA A 66 -10.15 -16.69 25.44
CA ALA A 66 -10.34 -18.02 26.03
C ALA A 66 -9.33 -18.34 27.14
N SER A 67 -8.17 -17.68 27.16
CA SER A 67 -7.07 -17.89 28.10
C SER A 67 -6.91 -16.69 29.03
N LYS A 68 -7.71 -16.65 30.11
CA LYS A 68 -7.64 -15.60 31.16
C LYS A 68 -6.30 -15.49 31.91
N ALA A 69 -5.36 -16.40 31.67
CA ALA A 69 -3.99 -16.32 32.17
C ALA A 69 -3.02 -16.43 31.00
N PRO A 70 -2.01 -15.54 30.87
CA PRO A 70 -0.97 -15.72 29.87
C PRO A 70 -0.32 -17.10 30.10
N PRO A 71 -0.27 -18.00 29.10
CA PRO A 71 0.51 -19.21 29.24
C PRO A 71 1.97 -18.80 29.51
N PRO A 72 2.71 -19.52 30.37
CA PRO A 72 4.12 -19.23 30.59
C PRO A 72 4.82 -19.25 29.23
N LEU A 73 5.31 -18.08 28.79
CA LEU A 73 5.97 -17.96 27.50
C LEU A 73 7.22 -18.85 27.53
N PRO A 74 7.40 -19.76 26.56
CA PRO A 74 8.59 -20.57 26.50
C PRO A 74 9.81 -19.65 26.36
N ALA A 75 10.85 -19.91 27.16
CA ALA A 75 11.98 -18.99 27.36
C ALA A 75 12.70 -18.56 26.05
N PHE A 76 12.63 -19.39 25.00
CA PHE A 76 13.24 -19.06 23.70
C PHE A 76 12.55 -17.89 22.98
N LEU A 77 11.28 -17.58 23.28
CA LEU A 77 10.57 -16.42 22.72
C LEU A 77 10.91 -15.10 23.43
N LEU A 78 11.49 -15.16 24.63
CA LEU A 78 11.92 -13.96 25.36
C LEU A 78 13.18 -13.33 24.75
N ALA A 79 14.06 -14.14 24.16
CA ALA A 79 15.30 -13.66 23.57
C ALA A 79 15.07 -12.72 22.35
N PRO A 80 14.20 -13.04 21.38
CA PRO A 80 13.84 -12.10 20.30
C PRO A 80 13.24 -10.79 20.81
N VAL A 81 12.38 -10.84 21.83
CA VAL A 81 11.73 -9.63 22.39
C VAL A 81 12.75 -8.74 23.09
N ALA A 82 13.68 -9.32 23.87
CA ALA A 82 14.76 -8.57 24.51
C ALA A 82 15.68 -7.90 23.48
N LEU A 83 15.98 -8.58 22.37
CA LEU A 83 16.77 -8.01 21.26
C LEU A 83 16.06 -6.83 20.58
N VAL A 84 14.74 -6.90 20.39
CA VAL A 84 13.95 -5.79 19.83
C VAL A 84 13.94 -4.57 20.76
N ILE A 85 13.88 -4.77 22.07
CA ILE A 85 13.93 -3.66 23.06
C ILE A 85 15.34 -3.04 23.13
N ALA A 86 16.38 -3.85 22.94
CA ALA A 86 17.76 -3.40 23.01
C ALA A 86 18.26 -2.69 21.75
N TYR A 87 17.62 -2.90 20.59
CA TYR A 87 17.89 -2.22 19.33
C TYR A 87 17.31 -0.79 19.33
#